data_AF-A0A7X2BVW6-F1
#
_entry.id   AF-A0A7X2BVW6-F1
#
_cell.length_a   1.000
_cell.length_b   1.000
_cell.length_c   1.000
_cell.angle_alpha   90.00
_cell.angle_beta   90.00
_cell.angle_gamma   90.00
#
_symmetry.space_group_name_H-M   'P 1'
#
loop_
_entity.id
_entity.type
_entity.pdbx_description
1 polymer ?
#
loop_
_entity_poly.entity_id
_entity_poly.type
_entity_poly.pdbx_seq_one_letter_code
_entity_poly.pdbx_strand_id
1 'polypeptide(L)'
;MALMEAVTAKLSSEALENTIQSYVERFRESLDVSTIIQQVDTTLFKKALPITLGMATVDEQIEYIRLLERYRDVVRDNHDYLYGIPEINAYALDALKVQLALDFPDLSLTPDEITITLTQVISPGWSAEIAAMGAAVSRETQTLTAFALTGFSQLKGHLKASSTGTPPSRGALMSTI
;
A
#
# COMPACT_ATOMS: atom_id res chain seq x y z
N MET A 1 -21.14 -43.73 38.01
CA MET A 1 -21.93 -44.92 38.43
C MET A 1 -21.10 -45.89 39.28
N ALA A 2 -19.84 -46.19 38.93
CA ALA A 2 -18.97 -47.14 39.65
C ALA A 2 -18.66 -46.81 41.14
N LEU A 3 -18.51 -45.52 41.50
CA LEU A 3 -18.21 -45.12 42.90
C LEU A 3 -19.38 -45.36 43.87
N MET A 4 -20.63 -45.21 43.41
CA MET A 4 -21.83 -45.45 44.23
C MET A 4 -22.05 -46.95 44.47
N GLU A 5 -21.76 -47.78 43.47
CA GLU A 5 -21.84 -49.25 43.56
C GLU A 5 -20.76 -49.82 44.50
N ALA A 6 -19.55 -49.27 44.44
CA ALA A 6 -18.43 -49.73 45.27
C ALA A 6 -18.67 -49.52 46.78
N VAL A 7 -19.26 -48.38 47.14
CA VAL A 7 -19.60 -48.02 48.52
C VAL A 7 -20.79 -48.84 49.05
N THR A 8 -21.77 -49.17 48.19
CA THR A 8 -22.91 -50.02 48.58
C THR A 8 -22.53 -51.51 48.69
N ALA A 9 -21.50 -51.97 47.97
CA ALA A 9 -21.04 -53.36 47.97
C ALA A 9 -20.04 -53.73 49.09
N LYS A 10 -19.65 -52.79 49.98
CA LYS A 10 -18.62 -52.98 51.02
C LYS A 10 -17.30 -53.56 50.47
N LEU A 11 -16.84 -53.07 49.33
CA LEU A 11 -15.57 -53.50 48.75
C LEU A 11 -14.41 -53.23 49.71
N SER A 12 -13.41 -54.12 49.72
CA SER A 12 -12.16 -53.89 50.45
C SER A 12 -11.44 -52.67 49.89
N SER A 13 -10.57 -52.03 50.70
CA SER A 13 -9.76 -50.87 50.27
C SER A 13 -9.03 -51.14 48.95
N GLU A 14 -8.45 -52.34 48.82
CA GLU A 14 -7.72 -52.77 47.64
C GLU A 14 -8.61 -52.91 46.38
N ALA A 15 -9.83 -53.41 46.55
CA ALA A 15 -10.78 -53.52 45.45
C ALA A 15 -11.32 -52.13 45.02
N LEU A 16 -11.47 -51.21 45.96
CA LEU A 16 -11.82 -49.81 45.66
C LEU A 16 -10.68 -49.10 44.91
N GLU A 17 -9.43 -49.24 45.39
CA GLU A 17 -8.24 -48.67 44.74
C GLU A 17 -8.08 -49.17 43.31
N ASN A 18 -8.22 -50.48 43.08
CA ASN A 18 -8.18 -51.05 41.73
C ASN A 18 -9.31 -50.53 40.84
N THR A 19 -10.51 -50.32 41.39
CA THR A 19 -11.64 -49.77 40.64
C THR A 19 -11.38 -48.33 40.23
N ILE A 20 -10.88 -47.50 41.16
CA ILE A 20 -10.52 -46.09 40.89
C ILE A 20 -9.40 -46.03 39.85
N GLN A 21 -8.34 -46.83 40.01
CA GLN A 21 -7.23 -46.86 39.06
C GLN A 21 -7.72 -47.26 37.66
N SER A 22 -8.58 -48.28 37.57
CA SER A 22 -9.15 -48.71 36.29
C SER A 22 -10.03 -47.64 35.63
N TYR A 23 -10.73 -46.83 36.42
CA TYR A 23 -11.57 -45.75 35.92
C TYR A 23 -10.71 -44.59 35.41
N VAL A 24 -9.64 -44.24 36.14
CA VAL A 24 -8.68 -43.20 35.76
C VAL A 24 -7.96 -43.56 34.47
N GLU A 25 -7.49 -44.80 34.31
CA GLU A 25 -6.82 -45.23 33.08
C GLU A 25 -7.79 -45.22 31.88
N ARG A 26 -9.01 -45.75 32.03
CA ARG A 26 -10.03 -45.68 30.95
C ARG A 26 -10.40 -44.24 30.60
N PHE A 27 -10.49 -43.36 31.60
CA PHE A 27 -10.77 -41.95 31.35
C PHE A 27 -9.63 -41.28 30.59
N ARG A 28 -8.37 -41.56 30.96
CA ARG A 28 -7.19 -41.08 30.26
C ARG A 28 -7.09 -41.62 28.83
N GLU A 29 -7.44 -42.88 28.60
CA GLU A 29 -7.51 -43.49 27.26
C GLU A 29 -8.67 -42.92 26.42
N SER A 30 -9.78 -42.52 27.07
CA SER A 30 -10.92 -41.91 26.39
C SER A 30 -10.71 -40.43 26.04
N LEU A 31 -9.76 -39.77 26.70
CA LEU A 31 -9.39 -38.39 26.42
C LEU A 31 -8.36 -38.34 25.32
N ASP A 32 -8.82 -38.24 24.08
CA ASP A 32 -7.96 -37.87 22.96
C ASP A 32 -7.62 -36.36 23.04
N VAL A 33 -6.68 -36.03 23.92
CA VAL A 33 -6.19 -34.67 24.15
C VAL A 33 -5.68 -34.05 22.84
N SER A 34 -5.16 -34.86 21.91
CA SER A 34 -4.69 -34.38 20.61
C SER A 34 -5.84 -33.86 19.74
N THR A 35 -6.95 -34.62 19.68
CA THR A 35 -8.17 -34.18 19.00
C THR A 35 -8.77 -32.93 19.64
N ILE A 36 -8.77 -32.84 20.98
CA ILE A 36 -9.28 -31.66 21.70
C ILE A 36 -8.42 -30.43 21.39
N ILE A 37 -7.09 -30.55 21.43
CA ILE A 37 -6.18 -29.44 21.09
C ILE A 37 -6.42 -29.01 19.64
N GLN A 38 -6.50 -29.96 18.70
CA GLN A 38 -6.75 -29.66 17.29
C GLN A 38 -8.09 -28.95 17.06
N GLN A 39 -9.14 -29.33 17.80
CA GLN A 39 -10.44 -28.67 17.75
C GLN A 39 -10.37 -27.24 18.30
N VAL A 40 -9.65 -27.02 19.40
CA VAL A 40 -9.43 -25.69 19.98
C VAL A 40 -8.66 -24.80 19.00
N ASP A 41 -7.56 -25.29 18.43
CA ASP A 41 -6.73 -24.56 17.47
C ASP A 41 -7.54 -24.16 16.24
N THR A 42 -8.31 -25.10 15.68
CA THR A 42 -9.20 -24.83 14.54
C THR A 42 -10.24 -23.76 14.87
N THR A 43 -10.79 -23.77 16.08
CA THR A 43 -11.80 -22.81 16.51
C THR A 43 -11.20 -21.42 16.71
N LEU A 44 -10.01 -21.34 17.30
CA LEU A 44 -9.28 -20.08 17.47
C LEU A 44 -8.88 -19.49 16.12
N PHE A 45 -8.36 -20.32 15.22
CA PHE A 45 -8.03 -19.91 13.85
C PHE A 45 -9.26 -19.35 13.12
N LYS A 46 -10.39 -20.07 13.12
CA LYS A 46 -11.63 -19.60 12.48
C LYS A 46 -12.16 -18.29 13.07
N LYS A 47 -11.98 -18.05 14.37
CA LYS A 47 -12.35 -16.79 15.03
C LYS A 47 -11.42 -15.62 14.69
N ALA A 48 -10.16 -15.91 14.37
CA ALA A 48 -9.19 -14.90 13.96
C ALA A 48 -9.36 -14.50 12.49
N LEU A 49 -10.08 -15.29 11.68
CA LEU A 49 -10.35 -14.96 10.29
C LEU A 49 -11.29 -13.75 10.19
N PRO A 50 -11.04 -12.84 9.22
CA PRO A 50 -12.01 -11.82 8.85
C PRO A 50 -13.36 -12.45 8.46
N ILE A 51 -14.47 -11.78 8.81
CA ILE A 51 -15.83 -12.27 8.54
C ILE A 51 -16.03 -12.60 7.05
N THR A 52 -15.42 -11.81 6.16
CA THR A 52 -15.42 -12.04 4.70
C THR A 52 -14.81 -13.38 4.31
N LEU A 53 -13.71 -13.80 4.97
CA LEU A 53 -13.06 -15.08 4.71
C LEU A 53 -13.81 -16.25 5.37
N GLY A 54 -14.46 -16.01 6.51
CA GLY A 54 -15.30 -17.00 7.18
C GLY A 54 -16.59 -17.36 6.43
N MET A 55 -17.08 -16.46 5.57
CA MET A 55 -18.26 -16.68 4.72
C MET A 55 -17.93 -17.06 3.27
N ALA A 56 -16.65 -17.00 2.88
CA ALA A 56 -16.20 -17.37 1.54
C ALA A 56 -16.40 -18.87 1.29
N THR A 57 -16.70 -19.23 0.05
CA THR A 57 -16.70 -20.62 -0.42
C THR A 57 -15.32 -21.25 -0.28
N VAL A 58 -15.25 -22.59 -0.31
CA VAL A 58 -13.97 -23.31 -0.22
C VAL A 58 -13.03 -22.91 -1.36
N ASP A 59 -13.55 -22.72 -2.57
CA ASP A 59 -12.74 -22.32 -3.73
C ASP A 59 -12.15 -20.91 -3.56
N GLU A 60 -12.95 -19.96 -3.05
CA GLU A 60 -12.49 -18.61 -2.74
C GLU A 60 -11.43 -18.59 -1.62
N GLN A 61 -11.59 -19.43 -0.58
CA GLN A 61 -10.58 -19.57 0.47
C GLN A 61 -9.26 -20.11 -0.08
N ILE A 62 -9.31 -21.10 -0.98
CA ILE A 62 -8.13 -21.66 -1.65
C ILE A 62 -7.47 -20.60 -2.56
N GLU A 63 -8.25 -19.79 -3.26
CA GLU A 63 -7.73 -18.69 -4.08
C GLU A 63 -7.04 -17.63 -3.21
N TYR A 64 -7.63 -17.28 -2.07
CA TYR A 64 -7.02 -16.35 -1.11
C TYR A 64 -5.72 -16.88 -0.50
N ILE A 65 -5.67 -18.17 -0.14
CA ILE A 65 -4.43 -18.82 0.33
C ILE A 65 -3.34 -18.72 -0.74
N ARG A 66 -3.67 -19.04 -2.00
CA ARG A 66 -2.70 -18.93 -3.12
C ARG A 66 -2.20 -17.50 -3.31
N LEU A 67 -3.06 -16.49 -3.13
CA LEU A 67 -2.66 -15.09 -3.18
C LEU A 67 -1.69 -14.73 -2.04
N LEU A 68 -1.96 -15.20 -0.82
CA LEU A 68 -1.08 -14.99 0.34
C LEU A 68 0.27 -15.70 0.19
N GLU A 69 0.29 -16.92 -0.35
CA GLU A 69 1.53 -17.63 -0.64
C GLU A 69 2.35 -16.89 -1.70
N ARG A 70 1.71 -16.42 -2.77
CA ARG A 70 2.36 -15.59 -3.79
C ARG A 70 2.88 -14.28 -3.18
N TYR A 71 2.12 -13.65 -2.28
CA TYR A 71 2.55 -12.44 -1.57
C TYR A 71 3.78 -12.72 -0.70
N ARG A 72 3.77 -13.81 0.09
CA ARG A 72 4.92 -14.25 0.90
C ARG A 72 6.16 -14.48 0.05
N ASP A 73 6.00 -15.07 -1.13
CA ASP A 73 7.12 -15.37 -2.01
C ASP A 73 7.68 -14.12 -2.72
N VAL A 74 6.86 -13.08 -2.90
CA VAL A 74 7.26 -11.77 -3.43
C VAL A 74 7.94 -10.91 -2.35
N VAL A 75 7.45 -10.95 -1.11
CA VAL A 75 8.00 -10.19 0.03
C VAL A 75 9.16 -10.97 0.70
N ARG A 76 10.15 -11.36 -0.10
CA ARG A 76 11.43 -11.87 0.44
C ARG A 76 12.36 -10.72 0.77
N ASP A 77 13.13 -10.88 1.85
CA ASP A 77 14.19 -9.96 2.27
C ASP A 77 13.71 -8.54 2.65
N ASN A 78 12.51 -8.41 3.22
CA ASN A 78 11.96 -7.14 3.72
C ASN A 78 11.70 -6.10 2.61
N HIS A 79 11.56 -6.57 1.37
CA HIS A 79 11.23 -5.76 0.22
C HIS A 79 9.71 -5.72 0.03
N ASP A 80 9.13 -4.53 0.13
CA ASP A 80 7.72 -4.32 -0.17
C ASP A 80 7.42 -4.57 -1.67
N TYR A 81 6.15 -4.68 -2.05
CA TYR A 81 5.73 -4.89 -3.45
C TYR A 81 6.18 -3.77 -4.42
N LEU A 82 6.59 -2.61 -3.88
CA LEU A 82 7.18 -1.50 -4.63
C LEU A 82 8.71 -1.59 -4.77
N TYR A 83 9.32 -2.66 -4.29
CA TYR A 83 10.77 -2.80 -4.37
C TYR A 83 11.28 -2.80 -5.81
N GLY A 84 12.32 -1.99 -6.05
CA GLY A 84 12.89 -1.78 -7.38
C GLY A 84 12.06 -0.85 -8.28
N ILE A 85 10.87 -0.42 -7.84
CA ILE A 85 10.10 0.61 -8.52
C ILE A 85 10.56 1.97 -7.99
N PRO A 86 11.13 2.84 -8.84
CA PRO A 86 11.53 4.17 -8.42
C PRO A 86 10.29 4.98 -8.00
N GLU A 87 10.46 5.87 -7.02
CA GLU A 87 9.42 6.83 -6.68
C GLU A 87 9.06 7.68 -7.92
N ILE A 88 7.76 7.95 -8.10
CA ILE A 88 7.27 8.62 -9.31
C ILE A 88 7.90 9.99 -9.55
N ASN A 89 8.24 10.72 -8.49
CA ASN A 89 8.97 11.98 -8.57
C ASN A 89 10.41 11.79 -9.07
N ALA A 90 11.13 10.79 -8.53
CA ALA A 90 12.48 10.47 -8.97
C ALA A 90 12.51 10.00 -10.43
N TYR A 91 11.56 9.15 -10.82
CA TYR A 91 11.40 8.72 -12.20
C TYR A 91 11.18 9.90 -13.15
N ALA A 92 10.26 10.81 -12.83
CA ALA A 92 9.98 11.99 -13.65
C ALA A 92 11.18 12.93 -13.76
N LEU A 93 11.88 13.16 -12.64
CA LEU A 93 13.10 13.97 -12.62
C LEU A 93 14.16 13.40 -13.57
N ASP A 94 14.43 12.10 -13.48
CA ASP A 94 15.47 11.46 -14.29
C ASP A 94 15.08 11.39 -15.77
N ALA A 95 13.82 11.07 -16.08
CA ALA A 95 13.32 11.09 -17.45
C ALA A 95 13.43 12.49 -18.08
N LEU A 96 13.08 13.53 -17.33
CA LEU A 96 13.20 14.92 -17.79
C LEU A 96 14.66 15.35 -17.96
N LYS A 97 15.58 14.93 -17.08
CA LYS A 97 17.02 15.20 -17.25
C LYS A 97 17.54 14.61 -18.54
N VAL A 98 17.20 13.35 -18.83
CA VAL A 98 17.59 12.69 -20.09
C VAL A 98 17.06 13.46 -21.29
N GLN A 99 15.77 13.82 -21.26
CA GLN A 99 15.14 14.55 -22.35
C GLN A 99 15.75 15.95 -22.55
N LEU A 100 15.95 16.71 -21.46
CA LEU A 100 16.56 18.05 -21.54
C LEU A 100 17.99 18.02 -22.06
N ALA A 101 18.78 17.00 -21.69
CA ALA A 101 20.15 16.84 -22.20
C ALA A 101 20.19 16.52 -23.70
N LEU A 102 19.16 15.84 -24.23
CA LEU A 102 19.01 15.59 -25.67
C LEU A 102 18.56 16.84 -26.43
N ASP A 103 17.58 17.57 -25.88
CA ASP A 103 16.99 18.73 -26.54
C ASP A 103 17.87 19.99 -26.44
N PHE A 104 18.65 20.13 -25.36
CA PHE A 104 19.47 21.29 -25.05
C PHE A 104 20.89 20.89 -24.58
N PRO A 105 21.71 20.26 -25.44
CA PRO A 105 23.01 19.69 -25.04
C PRO A 105 24.01 20.73 -24.51
N ASP A 106 23.90 21.99 -24.94
CA ASP A 106 24.79 23.08 -24.52
C ASP A 106 24.34 23.76 -23.21
N LEU A 107 23.21 23.36 -22.63
CA LEU A 107 22.63 23.93 -21.43
C LEU A 107 22.52 22.88 -20.33
N SER A 108 23.18 23.12 -19.20
CA SER A 108 23.00 22.30 -17.99
C SER A 108 21.70 22.69 -17.29
N LEU A 109 20.58 22.14 -17.74
CA LEU A 109 19.26 22.40 -17.18
C LEU A 109 18.86 21.34 -16.15
N THR A 110 18.51 21.78 -14.95
CA THR A 110 17.89 20.92 -13.92
C THR A 110 16.37 21.09 -13.96
N PRO A 111 15.57 20.01 -14.09
CA PRO A 111 14.11 20.12 -14.13
C PRO A 111 13.48 20.83 -12.92
N ASP A 112 14.04 20.66 -11.73
CA ASP A 112 13.57 21.33 -10.51
C ASP A 112 13.95 22.82 -10.41
N GLU A 113 14.88 23.29 -11.25
CA GLU A 113 15.27 24.70 -11.38
C GLU A 113 14.53 25.40 -12.53
N ILE A 114 13.70 24.65 -13.27
CA ILE A 114 12.80 25.19 -14.29
C ILE A 114 11.43 25.40 -13.66
N THR A 115 11.04 26.66 -13.55
CA THR A 115 9.73 27.08 -13.09
C THR A 115 8.76 27.13 -14.27
N ILE A 116 7.68 26.39 -14.15
CA ILE A 116 6.54 26.41 -15.05
C ILE A 116 5.42 27.22 -14.41
N THR A 117 4.91 28.21 -15.14
CA THR A 117 3.77 29.03 -14.74
C THR A 117 2.64 28.85 -15.74
N LEU A 118 1.50 28.32 -15.28
CA LEU A 118 0.28 28.19 -16.06
C LEU A 118 -0.69 29.31 -15.67
N THR A 119 -1.11 30.11 -16.64
CA THR A 119 -2.09 31.18 -16.46
C THR A 119 -3.38 30.81 -17.19
N GLN A 120 -4.48 30.68 -16.45
CA GLN A 120 -5.78 30.29 -16.99
C GLN A 120 -6.79 31.41 -16.78
N VAL A 121 -7.55 31.73 -17.83
CA VAL A 121 -8.70 32.64 -17.72
C VAL A 121 -9.93 31.79 -17.37
N ILE A 122 -10.44 31.98 -16.17
CA ILE A 122 -11.68 31.38 -15.68
C ILE A 122 -12.78 32.42 -15.87
N SER A 123 -13.56 32.26 -16.95
CA SER A 123 -14.80 33.02 -17.07
C SER A 123 -15.82 32.42 -16.10
N PRO A 124 -16.48 33.22 -15.25
CA PRO A 124 -17.59 32.72 -14.47
C PRO A 124 -18.68 32.25 -15.44
N GLY A 125 -19.16 31.02 -15.25
CA GLY A 125 -20.07 30.34 -16.16
C GLY A 125 -21.51 30.84 -16.10
N TRP A 126 -21.89 31.71 -15.15
CA TRP A 126 -23.29 32.03 -14.90
C TRP A 126 -23.53 33.55 -14.78
N SER A 127 -24.35 34.07 -15.71
CA SER A 127 -24.84 35.45 -15.91
C SER A 127 -23.90 36.49 -16.56
N ALA A 128 -24.50 37.35 -17.37
CA ALA A 128 -23.84 38.43 -18.11
C ALA A 128 -23.32 39.57 -17.20
N GLU A 129 -23.92 39.74 -16.02
CA GLU A 129 -23.58 40.80 -15.06
C GLU A 129 -22.22 40.55 -14.39
N ILE A 130 -21.90 39.30 -14.06
CA ILE A 130 -20.57 38.91 -13.53
C ILE A 130 -19.50 38.93 -14.64
N ALA A 131 -19.85 38.57 -15.88
CA ALA A 131 -18.93 38.64 -17.02
C ALA A 131 -18.43 40.08 -17.29
N ALA A 132 -19.25 41.08 -16.97
CA ALA A 132 -18.88 42.50 -17.07
C ALA A 132 -17.90 42.97 -15.98
N MET A 133 -17.70 42.21 -14.90
CA MET A 133 -16.78 42.53 -13.80
C MET A 133 -15.33 42.08 -14.06
N GLY A 134 -15.06 41.43 -15.19
CA GLY A 134 -13.76 40.91 -15.58
C GLY A 134 -13.63 39.41 -15.33
N ALA A 135 -12.92 38.71 -16.22
CA ALA A 135 -12.66 37.29 -16.07
C ALA A 135 -11.66 37.04 -14.92
N ALA A 136 -11.92 36.02 -14.09
CA ALA A 136 -10.97 35.62 -13.06
C ALA A 136 -9.75 34.95 -13.71
N VAL A 137 -8.55 35.26 -13.23
CA VAL A 137 -7.32 34.65 -13.75
C VAL A 137 -6.72 33.77 -12.65
N SER A 138 -6.59 32.48 -12.92
CA SER A 138 -5.81 31.56 -12.09
C SER A 138 -4.38 31.52 -12.58
N ARG A 139 -3.43 31.48 -11.65
CA ARG A 139 -2.00 31.36 -11.96
C ARG A 139 -1.37 30.34 -11.03
N GLU A 140 -0.94 29.23 -11.60
CA GLU A 140 -0.23 28.17 -10.87
C GLU A 140 1.25 28.19 -11.26
N THR A 141 2.12 27.93 -10.29
CA THR A 141 3.57 27.92 -10.51
C THR A 141 4.17 26.73 -9.79
N GLN A 142 4.92 25.91 -10.52
CA GLN A 142 5.53 24.68 -10.02
C GLN A 142 6.82 24.35 -10.79
N THR A 143 7.61 23.39 -10.33
CA THR A 143 8.79 22.94 -11.08
C THR A 143 8.40 22.15 -12.34
N LEU A 144 9.31 21.99 -13.30
CA LEU A 144 9.04 21.17 -14.48
C LEU A 144 8.76 19.71 -14.09
N THR A 145 9.44 19.17 -13.08
CA THR A 145 9.18 17.82 -12.55
C THR A 145 7.76 17.69 -12.02
N ALA A 146 7.32 18.64 -11.17
CA ALA A 146 5.96 18.63 -10.65
C ALA A 146 4.92 18.82 -11.78
N PHE A 147 5.20 19.71 -12.74
CA PHE A 147 4.32 19.94 -13.88
C PHE A 147 4.14 18.71 -14.76
N ALA A 148 5.20 17.93 -14.97
CA ALA A 148 5.13 16.73 -15.78
C ALA A 148 4.21 15.65 -15.19
N LEU A 149 4.05 15.64 -13.87
CA LEU A 149 3.22 14.65 -13.17
C LEU A 149 1.74 15.03 -13.12
N THR A 150 1.41 16.32 -13.03
CA THR A 150 0.03 16.76 -12.74
C THR A 150 -0.54 17.73 -13.77
N GLY A 151 0.32 18.52 -14.41
CA GLY A 151 -0.07 19.71 -15.17
C GLY A 151 -0.67 19.44 -16.55
N PHE A 152 -0.38 18.29 -17.17
CA PHE A 152 -0.83 18.01 -18.55
C PHE A 152 -2.36 17.91 -18.68
N SER A 153 -3.05 17.43 -17.64
CA SER A 153 -4.53 17.37 -17.63
C SER A 153 -5.19 18.75 -17.57
N GLN A 154 -4.43 19.78 -17.21
CA GLN A 154 -4.93 21.12 -16.93
C GLN A 154 -4.47 22.16 -17.96
N LEU A 155 -3.94 21.74 -19.11
CA LEU A 155 -3.42 22.59 -20.19
C LEU A 155 -4.50 23.41 -20.92
N LYS A 156 -5.19 24.29 -20.20
CA LYS A 156 -6.06 25.34 -20.76
C LYS A 156 -5.47 26.69 -20.39
N GLY A 157 -5.11 27.52 -21.37
CA GLY A 157 -4.55 28.85 -21.13
C GLY A 157 -3.11 28.99 -21.61
N HIS A 158 -2.35 29.87 -20.97
CA HIS A 158 -0.99 30.23 -21.38
C HIS A 158 0.05 29.62 -20.46
N LEU A 159 1.01 28.89 -21.05
CA LEU A 159 2.13 28.29 -20.35
C LEU A 159 3.38 29.16 -20.52
N LYS A 160 4.10 29.40 -19.43
CA LYS A 160 5.43 30.03 -19.46
C LYS A 160 6.42 29.15 -18.70
N ALA A 161 7.58 28.92 -19.30
CA ALA A 161 8.71 28.27 -18.63
C ALA A 161 9.83 29.30 -18.41
N SER A 162 10.51 29.22 -17.27
CA SER A 162 11.70 30.01 -16.97
C SER A 162 12.65 29.22 -16.10
N SER A 163 13.94 29.23 -16.41
CA SER A 163 14.98 28.65 -15.56
C SER A 163 15.66 29.75 -14.74
N THR A 164 16.07 29.44 -13.50
CA THR A 164 16.89 30.33 -12.66
C THR A 164 18.39 30.19 -12.92
N GLY A 165 18.82 29.41 -13.92
CA GLY A 165 20.22 29.28 -14.30
C GLY A 165 20.84 30.62 -14.68
N THR A 166 21.97 30.96 -14.05
CA THR A 166 22.76 32.13 -14.42
C THR A 166 23.18 32.00 -15.89
N PRO A 167 22.85 32.95 -16.79
CA PRO A 167 23.29 32.86 -18.18
C PRO A 167 24.82 32.80 -18.20
N PRO A 168 25.46 31.95 -19.03
CA PRO A 168 26.90 31.98 -19.18
C PRO A 168 27.31 33.41 -19.50
N SER A 169 28.29 33.93 -18.74
CA SER A 169 28.83 35.27 -18.91
C SER A 169 29.17 35.46 -20.38
N ARG A 170 28.38 36.31 -21.05
CA ARG A 170 28.64 36.70 -22.42
C ARG A 170 29.96 37.48 -22.38
N GLY A 171 31.04 36.77 -22.67
CA GLY A 171 32.38 37.32 -22.76
C GLY A 171 32.34 38.56 -23.63
N ALA A 172 33.07 39.57 -23.16
CA ALA A 172 33.27 40.83 -23.84
C ALA A 172 33.58 40.64 -25.33
N LEU A 173 32.67 41.11 -26.18
CA LEU A 173 33.03 41.72 -27.45
C LEU A 173 32.18 42.98 -27.62
N MET A 174 32.75 44.07 -27.10
CA MET A 174 32.64 45.36 -27.78
C MET A 174 33.25 45.22 -29.18
N SER A 175 32.54 45.69 -30.22
CA SER A 175 33.02 46.53 -31.33
C SER A 175 31.87 46.65 -32.34
N THR A 176 31.26 47.83 -32.53
CA THR A 176 31.51 48.76 -33.68
C THR A 176 31.06 48.11 -35.00
N ILE A 177 30.09 48.61 -35.78
CA ILE A 177 29.75 49.99 -36.21
C ILE A 177 28.22 50.12 -36.29
#